data_AF-A0A8T5MQC1-F1
#
_entry.id   AF-A0A8T5MQC1-F1
#
_cell.length_a   1.000
_cell.length_b   1.000
_cell.length_c   1.000
_cell.angle_alpha   90.00
_cell.angle_beta   90.00
_cell.angle_gamma   90.00
#
_symmetry.space_group_name_H-M   'P 1'
#
loop_
_entity.id
_entity.type
_entity.pdbx_description
1 polymer ?
#
loop_
_entity_poly.entity_id
_entity_poly.type
_entity_poly.pdbx_seq_one_letter_code
_entity_poly.pdbx_strand_id
1 'polypeptide(L)'
;MVKRGWIDYLIYAIWAFIFFVGIYDLFHIPARSIFWFGELILALFIYYKLKVPNLVYLGIMLVFLANIFGELFFGLFYIMPNFDKWIHLLSPMVACTLFYFLFKKKIKDKKMLIFFSVTLILAWSVAWEIIEYFSDQYFHTLLVGVHLTGLENFNLDAQYMGPLKDTIYDMFYGLIGSVVWAAIALFLVRKKIPSNNKK
;
A
#
# COMPACT_ATOMS: atom_id res chain seq x y z
N MET A 1 -0.50 -32.32 10.85
CA MET A 1 -0.27 -30.92 11.30
C MET A 1 0.71 -30.25 10.34
N VAL A 2 0.30 -29.19 9.63
CA VAL A 2 1.25 -28.41 8.82
C VAL A 2 2.17 -27.66 9.79
N LYS A 3 3.48 -27.88 9.70
CA LYS A 3 4.47 -27.20 10.55
C LYS A 3 4.48 -25.72 10.18
N ARG A 4 3.97 -24.86 11.08
CA ARG A 4 3.95 -23.40 10.88
C ARG A 4 5.36 -22.85 11.01
N GLY A 5 5.71 -21.91 10.13
CA GLY A 5 7.00 -21.21 10.19
C GLY A 5 6.94 -20.00 11.13
N TRP A 6 8.10 -19.47 11.51
CA TRP A 6 8.19 -18.22 12.29
C TRP A 6 7.45 -17.04 11.63
N ILE A 7 7.41 -17.02 10.29
CA ILE A 7 6.70 -16.00 9.50
C ILE A 7 5.19 -16.01 9.79
N ASP A 8 4.59 -17.19 10.00
CA ASP A 8 3.16 -17.28 10.29
C ASP A 8 2.84 -16.66 11.65
N TYR A 9 3.71 -16.87 12.65
CA TYR A 9 3.57 -16.23 13.97
C TYR A 9 3.73 -14.72 13.90
N LEU A 10 4.68 -14.22 13.10
CA LEU A 10 4.83 -12.79 12.85
C LEU A 10 3.56 -12.20 12.21
N ILE A 11 3.00 -12.86 11.20
CA ILE A 11 1.74 -12.45 10.57
C ILE A 11 0.60 -12.36 11.59
N TYR A 12 0.46 -13.37 12.45
CA TYR A 12 -0.59 -13.36 13.47
C TYR A 12 -0.38 -12.26 14.52
N ALA A 13 0.86 -11.97 14.88
CA ALA A 13 1.18 -10.84 15.76
C ALA A 13 0.78 -9.50 15.12
N ILE A 14 1.03 -9.32 13.83
CA ILE A 14 0.60 -8.13 13.08
C ILE A 14 -0.92 -8.03 13.05
N TRP A 15 -1.65 -9.12 12.81
CA TRP A 15 -3.12 -9.09 12.82
C TRP A 15 -3.68 -8.73 14.19
N ALA A 16 -3.14 -9.33 15.26
CA ALA A 16 -3.54 -9.00 16.61
C ALA A 16 -3.30 -7.52 16.89
N PHE A 17 -2.15 -6.98 16.48
CA PHE A 17 -1.84 -5.56 16.59
C PHE A 17 -2.86 -4.69 15.84
N ILE A 18 -3.10 -4.93 14.54
CA ILE A 18 -4.07 -4.16 13.75
C ILE A 18 -5.48 -4.24 14.37
N PHE A 19 -5.87 -5.42 14.87
CA PHE A 19 -7.15 -5.61 15.53
C PHE A 19 -7.28 -4.77 16.81
N PHE A 20 -6.26 -4.77 17.67
CA PHE A 20 -6.26 -3.93 18.88
C PHE A 20 -6.23 -2.44 18.55
N VAL A 21 -5.48 -2.04 17.52
CA VAL A 21 -5.49 -0.66 17.00
C VAL A 21 -6.88 -0.27 16.51
N GLY A 22 -7.54 -1.15 15.73
CA GLY A 22 -8.91 -0.95 15.27
C GLY A 22 -9.91 -0.80 16.42
N ILE A 23 -9.80 -1.61 17.48
CA ILE A 23 -10.61 -1.46 18.69
C ILE A 23 -10.32 -0.13 19.40
N TYR A 24 -9.05 0.22 19.56
CA TYR A 24 -8.66 1.49 20.19
C TYR A 24 -9.29 2.67 19.45
N ASP A 25 -9.12 2.73 18.12
CA ASP A 25 -9.66 3.80 17.31
C ASP A 25 -11.18 3.79 17.24
N LEU A 26 -11.84 2.64 17.35
CA LEU A 26 -13.31 2.56 17.39
C LEU A 26 -13.89 3.42 18.53
N PHE A 27 -13.16 3.55 19.65
CA PHE A 27 -13.59 4.37 20.79
C PHE A 27 -13.07 5.81 20.77
N HIS A 28 -12.02 6.12 19.98
CA HIS A 28 -11.40 7.44 19.95
C HIS A 28 -11.71 8.21 18.66
N ILE A 29 -11.54 7.58 17.49
CA ILE A 29 -11.82 8.14 16.16
C ILE A 29 -12.55 7.08 15.31
N PRO A 30 -13.88 6.89 15.51
CA PRO A 30 -14.62 5.79 14.93
C PRO A 30 -14.53 5.70 13.40
N ALA A 31 -14.49 6.84 12.71
CA ALA A 31 -14.37 6.88 11.26
C ALA A 31 -13.08 6.22 10.75
N ARG A 32 -11.95 6.44 11.45
CA ARG A 32 -10.67 5.85 11.09
C ARG A 32 -10.62 4.34 11.35
N SER A 33 -11.31 3.87 12.39
CA SER A 33 -11.40 2.43 12.70
C SER A 33 -11.99 1.59 11.56
N ILE A 34 -12.88 2.18 10.73
CA ILE A 34 -13.46 1.51 9.56
C ILE A 34 -12.36 1.13 8.57
N PHE A 35 -11.37 2.00 8.37
CA PHE A 35 -10.23 1.73 7.49
C PHE A 35 -9.37 0.58 8.03
N TRP A 36 -9.04 0.58 9.33
CA TRP A 36 -8.23 -0.50 9.94
C TRP A 36 -8.92 -1.86 9.91
N PHE A 37 -10.22 -1.90 10.20
CA PHE A 37 -10.98 -3.14 10.07
C PHE A 37 -11.13 -3.56 8.61
N GLY A 38 -11.28 -2.62 7.67
CA GLY A 38 -11.27 -2.88 6.23
C GLY A 38 -9.97 -3.51 5.77
N GLU A 39 -8.82 -2.94 6.15
CA GLU A 39 -7.49 -3.47 5.88
C GLU A 39 -7.30 -4.86 6.48
N LEU A 40 -7.72 -5.07 7.74
CA LEU A 40 -7.65 -6.38 8.39
C LEU A 40 -8.50 -7.44 7.67
N ILE A 41 -9.74 -7.10 7.28
CA ILE A 41 -10.62 -8.00 6.52
C ILE A 41 -9.98 -8.35 5.18
N LEU A 42 -9.44 -7.36 4.47
CA LEU A 42 -8.73 -7.57 3.22
C LEU A 42 -7.48 -8.46 3.43
N ALA A 43 -6.71 -8.22 4.49
CA ALA A 43 -5.56 -9.02 4.88
C ALA A 43 -5.93 -10.49 5.09
N LEU A 44 -6.98 -10.75 5.86
CA LEU A 44 -7.48 -12.10 6.13
C LEU A 44 -7.97 -12.77 4.85
N PHE A 45 -8.69 -12.03 4.00
CA PHE A 45 -9.14 -12.53 2.70
C PHE A 45 -7.96 -12.95 1.81
N ILE A 46 -6.93 -12.11 1.70
CA ILE A 46 -5.73 -12.41 0.90
C ILE A 46 -5.02 -13.68 1.44
N TYR A 47 -4.85 -13.79 2.76
CA TYR A 47 -4.16 -14.92 3.38
C TYR A 47 -4.92 -16.24 3.19
N TYR A 48 -6.21 -16.27 3.55
CA TYR A 48 -6.99 -17.51 3.56
C TYR A 48 -7.58 -17.89 2.20
N LYS A 49 -8.02 -16.90 1.40
CA LYS A 49 -8.70 -17.15 0.12
C LYS A 49 -7.76 -17.12 -1.07
N LEU A 50 -6.92 -16.09 -1.18
CA LEU A 50 -6.06 -15.90 -2.35
C LEU A 50 -4.76 -16.71 -2.27
N LYS A 51 -4.30 -17.03 -1.06
CA LYS A 51 -3.13 -17.90 -0.81
C LYS A 51 -1.87 -17.41 -1.56
N VAL A 52 -1.61 -16.12 -1.47
CA VAL A 52 -0.42 -15.50 -2.06
C VAL A 52 0.84 -15.92 -1.28
N PRO A 53 2.05 -15.85 -1.87
CA PRO A 53 3.27 -16.21 -1.15
C PRO A 53 3.48 -15.34 0.10
N ASN A 54 3.96 -15.93 1.18
CA ASN A 54 4.12 -15.26 2.47
C ASN A 54 4.95 -13.96 2.39
N LEU A 55 5.97 -13.89 1.52
CA LEU A 55 6.76 -12.66 1.34
C LEU A 55 5.95 -11.53 0.71
N VAL A 56 5.08 -11.84 -0.26
CA VAL A 56 4.19 -10.84 -0.87
C VAL A 56 3.16 -10.38 0.15
N TYR A 57 2.63 -11.33 0.92
CA TYR A 57 1.71 -11.06 2.01
C TYR A 57 2.33 -10.14 3.06
N LEU A 58 3.56 -10.43 3.48
CA LEU A 58 4.30 -9.60 4.43
C LEU A 58 4.51 -8.19 3.90
N GLY A 59 4.83 -8.03 2.61
CA GLY A 59 4.92 -6.71 1.97
C GLY A 59 3.62 -5.90 2.10
N ILE A 60 2.46 -6.52 1.92
CA ILE A 60 1.15 -5.88 2.11
C ILE A 60 0.97 -5.47 3.57
N MET A 61 1.29 -6.36 4.51
CA MET A 61 1.18 -6.07 5.94
C MET A 61 2.11 -4.93 6.39
N LEU A 62 3.31 -4.84 5.81
CA LEU A 62 4.23 -3.75 6.12
C LEU A 62 3.72 -2.39 5.63
N VAL A 63 3.00 -2.34 4.49
CA VAL A 63 2.35 -1.10 4.03
C VAL A 63 1.23 -0.69 4.97
N PHE A 64 0.36 -1.62 5.40
CA PHE A 64 -0.70 -1.30 6.38
C PHE A 64 -0.13 -0.84 7.71
N LEU A 65 0.93 -1.49 8.20
CA LEU A 65 1.64 -1.02 9.38
C LEU A 65 2.23 0.38 9.18
N ALA A 66 2.85 0.66 8.02
CA ALA A 66 3.39 1.99 7.74
C ALA A 66 2.30 3.08 7.81
N ASN A 67 1.09 2.81 7.29
CA ASN A 67 -0.06 3.71 7.43
C ASN A 67 -0.45 3.92 8.91
N ILE A 68 -0.62 2.82 9.67
CA ILE A 68 -0.98 2.89 11.09
C ILE A 68 0.06 3.67 11.90
N PHE A 69 1.34 3.36 11.73
CA PHE A 69 2.42 4.05 12.46
C PHE A 69 2.58 5.50 12.00
N GLY A 70 2.33 5.77 10.71
CA GLY A 70 2.33 7.11 10.15
C GLY A 70 1.25 7.99 10.74
N GLU A 71 0.06 7.44 10.96
CA GLU A 71 -1.12 8.19 11.40
C GLU A 71 -1.24 8.24 12.93
N LEU A 72 -1.03 7.13 13.63
CA LEU A 72 -1.38 6.98 15.05
C LEU A 72 -0.23 7.09 16.04
N PHE A 73 0.83 6.32 15.82
CA PHE A 73 1.80 6.05 16.89
C PHE A 73 2.99 7.00 16.89
N PHE A 74 3.49 7.34 15.71
CA PHE A 74 4.65 8.21 15.59
C PHE A 74 4.36 9.49 14.80
N GLY A 75 3.14 9.62 14.25
CA GLY A 75 2.80 10.76 13.41
C GLY A 75 3.80 10.92 12.25
N LEU A 76 4.27 9.82 11.64
CA LEU A 76 5.32 9.89 10.60
C LEU A 76 4.88 10.73 9.41
N PHE A 77 3.58 10.78 9.11
CA PHE A 77 3.03 11.69 8.11
C PHE A 77 3.24 13.17 8.46
N TYR A 78 3.42 13.49 9.74
CA TYR A 78 3.66 14.85 10.26
C TYR A 78 5.14 15.16 10.45
N ILE A 79 5.89 14.19 10.97
CA ILE A 79 7.25 14.44 11.48
C ILE A 79 8.34 14.13 10.46
N MET A 80 8.09 13.20 9.55
CA MET A 80 9.11 12.72 8.62
C MET A 80 8.85 13.30 7.22
N PRO A 81 9.76 14.14 6.70
CA PRO A 81 9.58 14.73 5.38
C PRO A 81 9.42 13.66 4.31
N ASN A 82 8.40 13.84 3.46
CA ASN A 82 8.08 12.93 2.36
C ASN A 82 7.72 11.49 2.79
N PHE A 83 7.41 11.21 4.06
CA PHE A 83 7.01 9.87 4.50
C PHE A 83 5.83 9.33 3.68
N ASP A 84 4.82 10.18 3.52
CA ASP A 84 3.68 9.92 2.66
C ASP A 84 4.10 9.54 1.22
N LYS A 85 5.01 10.33 0.64
CA LYS A 85 5.53 10.09 -0.71
C LYS A 85 6.28 8.76 -0.83
N TRP A 86 6.94 8.30 0.24
CA TRP A 86 7.52 6.95 0.30
C TRP A 86 6.44 5.86 0.29
N ILE A 87 5.31 6.06 0.96
CA ILE A 87 4.17 5.15 0.91
C ILE A 87 3.58 5.12 -0.51
N HIS A 88 3.39 6.26 -1.16
CA HIS A 88 2.92 6.31 -2.56
C HIS A 88 3.93 5.70 -3.54
N LEU A 89 5.22 5.67 -3.22
CA LEU A 89 6.23 4.95 -4.00
C LEU A 89 6.14 3.42 -3.79
N LEU A 90 6.03 2.96 -2.56
CA LEU A 90 6.12 1.54 -2.20
C LEU A 90 4.80 0.78 -2.43
N SER A 91 3.66 1.41 -2.17
CA SER A 91 2.33 0.79 -2.27
C SER A 91 2.03 0.24 -3.67
N PRO A 92 2.30 0.97 -4.78
CA PRO A 92 2.13 0.42 -6.12
C PRO A 92 3.03 -0.77 -6.42
N MET A 93 4.25 -0.83 -5.87
CA MET A 93 5.15 -1.97 -6.06
C MET A 93 4.55 -3.24 -5.42
N VAL A 94 4.01 -3.10 -4.21
CA VAL A 94 3.35 -4.19 -3.49
C VAL A 94 2.06 -4.60 -4.20
N ALA A 95 1.25 -3.64 -4.62
CA ALA A 95 -0.03 -3.90 -5.30
C ALA A 95 0.18 -4.56 -6.68
N CYS A 96 1.16 -4.09 -7.47
CA CYS A 96 1.54 -4.73 -8.73
C CYS A 96 2.03 -6.17 -8.50
N THR A 97 2.82 -6.38 -7.45
CA THR A 97 3.28 -7.74 -7.09
C THR A 97 2.09 -8.63 -6.74
N LEU A 98 1.16 -8.16 -5.90
CA LEU A 98 -0.06 -8.89 -5.56
C LEU A 98 -0.83 -9.26 -6.84
N PHE A 99 -1.12 -8.28 -7.69
CA PHE A 99 -1.83 -8.51 -8.95
C PHE A 99 -1.12 -9.56 -9.83
N TYR A 100 0.20 -9.43 -9.99
CA TYR A 100 1.00 -10.40 -10.73
C TYR A 100 0.79 -11.82 -10.19
N PHE A 101 0.85 -12.03 -8.86
CA PHE A 101 0.66 -13.35 -8.26
C PHE A 101 -0.76 -13.90 -8.38
N LEU A 102 -1.78 -13.04 -8.36
CA LEU A 102 -3.17 -13.43 -8.56
C LEU A 102 -3.44 -13.92 -9.99
N PHE A 103 -2.83 -13.26 -10.98
CA PHE A 103 -3.13 -13.49 -12.40
C PHE A 103 -2.06 -14.26 -13.16
N LYS A 104 -0.89 -14.57 -12.57
CA LYS A 104 0.20 -15.31 -13.26
C LYS A 104 -0.20 -16.68 -13.81
N LYS A 105 -1.24 -17.32 -13.27
CA LYS A 105 -1.76 -18.60 -13.80
C LYS A 105 -2.77 -18.40 -14.93
N LYS A 106 -3.47 -17.26 -14.97
CA LYS A 106 -4.53 -16.94 -15.93
C LYS A 106 -3.97 -16.29 -17.20
N ILE A 107 -2.97 -15.41 -17.05
CA ILE A 107 -2.33 -14.70 -18.16
C ILE A 107 -0.99 -15.37 -18.49
N LYS A 108 -0.91 -16.00 -19.67
CA LYS A 108 0.27 -16.73 -20.13
C LYS A 108 1.42 -15.77 -20.46
N ASP A 109 1.15 -14.73 -21.24
CA ASP A 109 2.13 -13.71 -21.59
C ASP A 109 2.50 -12.87 -20.37
N LYS A 110 3.74 -13.01 -19.90
CA LYS A 110 4.24 -12.31 -18.71
C LYS A 110 4.49 -10.83 -18.94
N LYS A 111 4.81 -10.40 -20.17
CA LYS A 111 4.98 -8.99 -20.50
C LYS A 111 3.63 -8.29 -20.44
N MET A 112 2.61 -8.89 -21.04
CA MET A 112 1.23 -8.38 -20.95
C MET A 112 0.70 -8.36 -19.52
N LEU A 113 0.99 -9.40 -18.72
CA LEU A 113 0.62 -9.40 -17.31
C LEU A 113 1.28 -8.25 -16.53
N ILE A 114 2.58 -8.00 -16.75
CA ILE A 114 3.29 -6.88 -16.10
C ILE A 114 2.66 -5.55 -16.52
N PHE A 115 2.44 -5.35 -17.82
CA PHE A 115 1.78 -4.15 -18.34
C PHE A 115 0.40 -3.93 -17.71
N PHE A 116 -0.45 -4.96 -17.70
CA PHE A 116 -1.77 -4.88 -17.06
C PHE A 116 -1.70 -4.60 -15.56
N SER A 117 -0.73 -5.18 -14.86
CA SER A 117 -0.53 -4.91 -13.43
C SER A 117 -0.26 -3.42 -13.20
N VAL A 118 0.66 -2.84 -13.96
CA VAL A 118 1.01 -1.41 -13.88
C VAL A 118 -0.19 -0.54 -14.22
N THR A 119 -0.82 -0.77 -15.37
CA THR A 119 -1.92 0.10 -15.85
C THR A 119 -3.11 0.07 -14.89
N LEU A 120 -3.47 -1.09 -14.36
CA LEU A 120 -4.59 -1.21 -13.43
C LEU A 120 -4.29 -0.58 -12.08
N ILE A 121 -3.07 -0.76 -11.56
CA ILE A 121 -2.66 -0.13 -10.29
C ILE A 121 -2.55 1.39 -10.44
N LEU A 122 -2.01 1.91 -11.55
CA LEU A 122 -1.98 3.35 -11.80
C LEU A 122 -3.39 3.94 -11.94
N ALA A 123 -4.29 3.26 -12.65
CA ALA A 123 -5.69 3.70 -12.74
C ALA A 123 -6.36 3.75 -11.36
N TRP A 124 -6.08 2.75 -10.51
CA TRP A 124 -6.56 2.74 -9.12
C TRP A 124 -5.96 3.88 -8.30
N SER A 125 -4.65 4.11 -8.39
CA SER A 125 -3.98 5.22 -7.70
C SER A 125 -4.57 6.56 -8.13
N VAL A 126 -4.73 6.82 -9.43
CA VAL A 126 -5.36 8.07 -9.90
C VAL A 126 -6.78 8.22 -9.37
N ALA A 127 -7.59 7.16 -9.35
CA ALA A 127 -8.94 7.22 -8.80
C ALA A 127 -8.92 7.53 -7.30
N TRP A 128 -7.99 6.94 -6.54
CA TRP A 128 -7.81 7.21 -5.13
C TRP A 128 -7.45 8.68 -4.86
N GLU A 129 -6.41 9.17 -5.54
CA GLU A 129 -5.95 10.57 -5.45
C GLU A 129 -7.05 11.58 -5.79
N ILE A 130 -7.88 11.26 -6.78
CA ILE A 130 -9.04 12.09 -7.12
C ILE A 130 -10.05 12.09 -5.98
N ILE A 131 -10.41 10.92 -5.44
CA ILE A 131 -11.36 10.82 -4.33
C ILE A 131 -10.85 11.62 -3.12
N GLU A 132 -9.58 11.47 -2.80
CA GLU A 132 -8.89 12.16 -1.71
C GLU A 132 -8.91 13.68 -1.91
N TYR A 133 -8.51 14.17 -3.09
CA TYR A 133 -8.60 15.58 -3.46
C TYR A 133 -10.03 16.12 -3.32
N PHE A 134 -11.04 15.41 -3.84
CA PHE A 134 -12.43 15.82 -3.72
C PHE A 134 -12.91 15.81 -2.26
N SER A 135 -12.53 14.79 -1.50
CA SER A 135 -12.89 14.66 -0.10
C SER A 135 -12.39 15.88 0.70
N ASP A 136 -11.15 16.27 0.47
CA ASP A 136 -10.53 17.37 1.19
C ASP A 136 -11.05 18.74 0.77
N GLN A 137 -11.30 18.93 -0.52
CA GLN A 137 -11.85 20.20 -1.03
C GLN A 137 -13.29 20.45 -0.55
N TYR A 138 -14.13 19.42 -0.48
CA TYR A 138 -15.58 19.59 -0.29
C TYR A 138 -16.11 19.14 1.07
N PHE A 139 -15.46 18.16 1.70
CA PHE A 139 -15.88 17.63 3.01
C PHE A 139 -14.93 18.05 4.13
N HIS A 140 -13.90 18.84 3.82
CA HIS A 140 -12.84 19.22 4.77
C HIS A 140 -12.28 18.01 5.52
N THR A 141 -12.23 16.86 4.83
CA THR A 141 -11.50 15.72 5.36
C THR A 141 -10.01 16.06 5.40
N LEU A 142 -9.30 15.36 6.27
CA LEU A 142 -7.86 15.50 6.43
C LEU A 142 -7.14 14.33 5.75
N LEU A 143 -7.58 13.98 4.54
CA LEU A 143 -6.99 12.85 3.79
C LEU A 143 -5.72 13.34 3.05
N VAL A 144 -5.84 14.34 2.19
CA VAL A 144 -4.72 15.11 1.60
C VAL A 144 -4.00 15.93 2.69
N GLY A 145 -4.75 16.35 3.69
CA GLY A 145 -4.31 17.22 4.76
C GLY A 145 -4.16 16.50 6.09
N VAL A 146 -3.44 15.38 6.12
CA VAL A 146 -2.99 14.70 7.36
C VAL A 146 -2.62 15.80 8.41
N HIS A 147 -1.97 16.88 7.97
CA HIS A 147 -1.32 17.94 8.73
C HIS A 147 -2.11 18.73 9.80
N LEU A 148 -3.44 18.89 9.76
CA LEU A 148 -4.12 19.80 10.71
C LEU A 148 -4.29 19.20 12.11
N THR A 149 -4.63 17.91 12.25
CA THR A 149 -4.72 17.27 13.58
C THR A 149 -3.35 16.98 14.19
N GLY A 150 -2.32 16.80 13.34
CA GLY A 150 -0.95 16.65 13.79
C GLY A 150 -0.35 17.94 14.35
N LEU A 151 -0.75 19.10 13.81
CA LEU A 151 -0.31 20.42 14.28
C LEU A 151 -0.71 20.69 15.73
N GLU A 152 -1.96 20.38 16.10
CA GLU A 152 -2.48 20.55 17.47
C GLU A 152 -1.90 19.52 18.45
N ASN A 153 -1.67 18.28 18.00
CA ASN A 153 -1.22 17.20 18.88
C ASN A 153 0.30 17.11 19.04
N PHE A 154 1.09 17.62 18.08
CA PHE A 154 2.55 17.47 18.08
C PHE A 154 3.34 18.79 18.14
N ASN A 155 2.72 19.98 18.11
CA ASN A 155 3.41 21.28 18.14
C ASN A 155 4.53 21.39 17.09
N LEU A 156 4.27 20.94 15.87
CA LEU A 156 5.25 20.93 14.79
C LEU A 156 4.95 22.03 13.77
N ASP A 157 6.01 22.63 13.23
CA ASP A 157 5.99 23.37 11.96
C ASP A 157 5.66 22.39 10.83
N ALA A 158 4.39 21.99 10.72
CA ALA A 158 3.97 21.01 9.74
C ALA A 158 4.26 21.53 8.33
N GLN A 159 4.82 20.67 7.49
CA GLN A 159 5.09 20.99 6.10
C GLN A 159 3.78 21.04 5.33
N TYR A 160 3.14 22.20 5.26
CA TYR A 160 1.91 22.35 4.52
C TYR A 160 2.18 22.36 3.00
N MET A 161 1.81 21.27 2.32
CA MET A 161 1.70 21.24 0.86
C MET A 161 0.25 21.54 0.46
N GLY A 162 0.05 22.42 -0.53
CA GLY A 162 -1.30 22.69 -1.03
C GLY A 162 -1.92 21.43 -1.67
N PRO A 163 -3.23 21.17 -1.49
CA PRO A 163 -3.84 19.89 -1.84
C PRO A 163 -3.58 19.42 -3.28
N LEU A 164 -3.73 20.31 -4.27
CA LEU A 164 -3.45 19.96 -5.67
C LEU A 164 -1.99 19.56 -5.90
N LYS A 165 -1.07 20.26 -5.26
CA LYS A 165 0.37 19.98 -5.40
C LYS A 165 0.67 18.61 -4.80
N ASP A 166 0.09 18.32 -3.64
CA ASP A 166 0.24 17.05 -2.94
C ASP A 166 -0.21 15.87 -3.79
N THR A 167 -1.47 15.89 -4.26
CA THR A 167 -2.05 14.92 -5.20
C THR A 167 -1.17 14.68 -6.44
N ILE A 168 -0.57 15.74 -7.01
CA ILE A 168 0.33 15.60 -8.16
C ILE A 168 1.60 14.83 -7.78
N TYR A 169 2.18 15.09 -6.61
CA TYR A 169 3.35 14.35 -6.14
C TYR A 169 2.99 12.89 -5.89
N ASP A 170 1.84 12.59 -5.27
CA ASP A 170 1.44 11.21 -4.98
C ASP A 170 1.23 10.38 -6.22
N MET A 171 0.55 10.94 -7.22
CA MET A 171 0.45 10.31 -8.53
C MET A 171 1.84 10.09 -9.16
N PHE A 172 2.76 11.05 -9.02
CA PHE A 172 4.10 10.96 -9.58
C PHE A 172 4.95 9.87 -8.90
N TYR A 173 4.93 9.79 -7.57
CA TYR A 173 5.58 8.71 -6.82
C TYR A 173 4.92 7.35 -7.11
N GLY A 174 3.59 7.33 -7.27
CA GLY A 174 2.82 6.17 -7.73
C GLY A 174 3.29 5.63 -9.09
N LEU A 175 3.52 6.55 -10.03
CA LEU A 175 4.08 6.26 -11.35
C LEU A 175 5.50 5.69 -11.24
N ILE A 176 6.39 6.34 -10.48
CA ILE A 176 7.77 5.88 -10.31
C ILE A 176 7.78 4.46 -9.73
N GLY A 177 7.02 4.21 -8.66
CA GLY A 177 6.95 2.90 -8.01
C GLY A 177 6.53 1.80 -8.97
N SER A 178 5.48 2.07 -9.76
CA SER A 178 4.97 1.13 -10.76
C SER A 178 5.97 0.87 -11.89
N VAL A 179 6.67 1.89 -12.38
CA VAL A 179 7.70 1.77 -13.43
C VAL A 179 8.91 0.99 -12.92
N VAL A 180 9.40 1.31 -11.72
CA VAL A 180 10.51 0.59 -11.07
C VAL A 180 10.16 -0.88 -10.92
N TRP A 181 8.96 -1.19 -10.44
CA TRP A 181 8.48 -2.57 -10.33
C TRP A 181 8.45 -3.27 -11.70
N ALA A 182 7.91 -2.61 -12.74
CA ALA A 182 7.82 -3.18 -14.08
C ALA A 182 9.20 -3.49 -14.67
N ALA A 183 10.16 -2.59 -14.48
CA ALA A 183 11.54 -2.77 -14.93
C ALA A 183 12.18 -4.02 -14.27
N ILE A 184 12.04 -4.15 -12.95
CA ILE A 184 12.51 -5.31 -12.20
C ILE A 184 11.82 -6.59 -12.69
N ALA A 185 10.49 -6.57 -12.82
CA ALA A 185 9.71 -7.73 -13.24
C ALA A 185 10.07 -8.19 -14.66
N LEU A 186 10.24 -7.25 -15.60
CA LEU A 186 10.66 -7.54 -16.98
C LEU A 186 12.06 -8.14 -17.02
N PHE A 187 12.99 -7.61 -16.23
CA PHE A 187 14.34 -8.16 -16.09
C PHE A 187 14.32 -9.62 -15.60
N LEU A 188 13.54 -9.90 -14.55
CA LEU A 188 13.40 -11.24 -13.99
C LEU A 188 12.73 -12.24 -14.94
N VAL A 189 11.76 -11.80 -15.74
CA VAL A 189 11.09 -12.64 -16.75
C VAL A 189 12.05 -12.96 -17.90
N ARG A 190 12.86 -12.01 -18.37
CA ARG A 190 13.84 -12.24 -19.45
C ARG A 190 14.85 -13.32 -19.08
N LYS A 191 15.37 -13.31 -17.84
CA LYS A 191 16.35 -14.30 -17.37
C LYS A 191 15.82 -15.75 -17.37
N LYS A 192 14.49 -15.93 -17.29
CA LYS A 192 13.85 -17.25 -17.22
C LYS A 192 13.60 -17.90 -18.57
N ILE A 193 13.83 -17.22 -19.70
CA ILE A 193 13.74 -17.82 -21.03
C ILE A 193 15.14 -18.39 -21.34
N PRO A 194 15.39 -19.70 -21.23
CA PRO A 194 16.64 -20.25 -21.70
C PRO A 194 16.70 -20.02 -23.20
N SER A 195 17.84 -19.50 -23.68
CA SER A 195 18.21 -19.52 -25.08
C SER A 195 18.24 -20.98 -25.56
N ASN A 196 17.09 -21.49 -26.01
CA ASN A 196 16.97 -22.83 -26.56
C ASN A 196 16.81 -22.76 -28.08
N ASN A 197 17.65 -21.94 -28.73
CA ASN A 197 17.84 -21.93 -30.17
C ASN A 197 19.33 -22.13 -30.48
N LYS A 198 19.78 -23.37 -30.29
CA LYS A 198 20.86 -23.98 -31.07
C LYS A 198 20.41 -25.40 -31.44
N LYS A 199 19.59 -25.51 -32.47
CA LYS A 199 19.55 -26.65 -33.39
C LYS A 199 19.18 -26.13 -34.76
#